data_AF-A0A127Z7M7-F1
#
_entry.id   AF-A0A127Z7M7-F1
#
_cell.length_a   1.000
_cell.length_b   1.000
_cell.length_c   1.000
_cell.angle_alpha   90.00
_cell.angle_beta   90.00
_cell.angle_gamma   90.00
#
_symmetry.space_group_name_H-M   'P 1'
#
loop_
_entity.id
_entity.type
_entity.pdbx_description
1 polymer ?
#
loop_
_entity_poly.entity_id
_entity_poly.type
_entity_poly.pdbx_seq_one_letter_code
_entity_poly.pdbx_strand_id
1 'polypeptide(L)'
;MAASSTGSTSRIVVVGIGGATCSGKTTLAKHLIQILNPSPQRSSKGGIMDAFILHQDDFAPLEASLPVNEEFGVTDWDHPPTAIDYKRMHRTVQHIKATGSFPPEFSSHDHLNSQPDCPISEQVSAKWKDRFASLASSSSVAAEGVRMMLVDGFLLYYDPEVRSTMDVKMFLRTPRAVLKQRREERFGYATAEGTVWKDPEGYFDNIVWPAYELAHKGVFADKDIEKGKPADPKGDVGSIAGGPVAELKVLDASPSQPQSQSGSSSSDSSYSREMTEMVDQTCAAIWDFLTTKL
;
A
#
# COMPACT_ATOMS: atom_id res chain seq x y z
N MET A 1 -32.89 29.61 13.41
CA MET A 1 -31.70 28.92 13.99
C MET A 1 -31.85 27.45 13.72
N ALA A 2 -31.45 26.99 12.53
CA ALA A 2 -31.50 25.58 12.18
C ALA A 2 -30.30 24.89 12.83
N ALA A 3 -30.55 23.92 13.71
CA ALA A 3 -29.51 23.05 14.23
C ALA A 3 -28.92 22.26 13.06
N SER A 4 -27.65 22.50 12.74
CA SER A 4 -26.91 21.66 11.80
C SER A 4 -26.80 20.27 12.42
N SER A 5 -27.45 19.27 11.83
CA SER A 5 -27.19 17.88 12.12
C SER A 5 -25.74 17.59 11.72
N THR A 6 -24.82 17.58 12.67
CA THR A 6 -23.49 17.01 12.49
C THR A 6 -23.70 15.52 12.25
N GLY A 7 -23.79 15.12 10.98
CA GLY A 7 -23.72 13.71 10.61
C GLY A 7 -22.43 13.16 11.20
N SER A 8 -22.53 12.12 12.01
CA SER A 8 -21.39 11.37 12.54
C SER A 8 -20.56 10.89 11.34
N THR A 9 -19.48 11.59 11.02
CA THR A 9 -18.52 11.12 10.01
C THR A 9 -17.86 9.86 10.55
N SER A 10 -18.13 8.72 9.94
CA SER A 10 -17.52 7.44 10.32
C SER A 10 -16.00 7.58 10.35
N ARG A 11 -15.36 7.07 11.40
CA ARG A 11 -13.91 7.17 11.58
C ARG A 11 -13.19 6.43 10.46
N ILE A 12 -12.15 7.05 9.90
CA ILE A 12 -11.29 6.43 8.88
C ILE A 12 -10.00 5.94 9.52
N VAL A 13 -9.72 4.65 9.33
CA VAL A 13 -8.44 4.02 9.67
C VAL A 13 -7.62 3.86 8.40
N VAL A 14 -6.40 4.36 8.44
CA VAL A 14 -5.47 4.39 7.31
C VAL A 14 -4.45 3.28 7.43
N VAL A 15 -4.46 2.36 6.48
CA VAL A 15 -3.50 1.25 6.38
C VAL A 15 -2.54 1.55 5.24
N GLY A 16 -1.30 1.88 5.58
CA GLY A 16 -0.22 2.04 4.61
C GLY A 16 0.32 0.70 4.14
N ILE A 17 0.39 0.51 2.83
CA ILE A 17 0.99 -0.63 2.14
C ILE A 17 2.14 -0.06 1.29
N GLY A 18 3.33 -0.01 1.90
CA GLY A 18 4.56 0.49 1.27
C GLY A 18 5.42 -0.62 0.69
N GLY A 19 6.43 -0.27 -0.12
CA GLY A 19 7.40 -1.22 -0.68
C GLY A 19 7.70 -0.95 -2.16
N ALA A 20 8.75 -1.54 -2.71
CA ALA A 20 9.20 -1.26 -4.08
C ALA A 20 8.11 -1.42 -5.15
N THR A 21 8.21 -0.70 -6.26
CA THR A 21 7.44 -1.00 -7.48
C THR A 21 7.59 -2.48 -7.86
N CYS A 22 6.53 -3.13 -8.35
CA CYS A 22 6.50 -4.58 -8.67
C CYS A 22 6.67 -5.56 -7.48
N SER A 23 6.57 -5.11 -6.21
CA SER A 23 6.61 -6.01 -5.03
C SER A 23 5.30 -6.76 -4.75
N GLY A 24 4.18 -6.38 -5.37
CA GLY A 24 2.86 -7.01 -5.15
C GLY A 24 1.89 -6.23 -4.27
N LYS A 25 2.19 -4.98 -3.91
CA LYS A 25 1.36 -4.12 -3.05
C LYS A 25 -0.09 -4.00 -3.51
N THR A 26 -0.31 -3.67 -4.78
CA THR A 26 -1.65 -3.51 -5.36
C THR A 26 -2.46 -4.81 -5.30
N THR A 27 -1.81 -5.95 -5.52
CA THR A 27 -2.44 -7.27 -5.38
C THR A 27 -2.86 -7.54 -3.93
N LEU A 28 -1.98 -7.24 -2.97
CA LEU A 28 -2.31 -7.34 -1.55
C LEU A 28 -3.50 -6.42 -1.18
N ALA A 29 -3.45 -5.16 -1.60
CA ALA A 29 -4.50 -4.18 -1.32
C ALA A 29 -5.87 -4.66 -1.84
N LYS A 30 -5.93 -5.23 -3.05
CA LYS A 30 -7.19 -5.74 -3.62
C LYS A 30 -7.72 -6.99 -2.94
N HIS A 31 -6.84 -7.90 -2.48
CA HIS A 31 -7.27 -9.00 -1.60
C HIS A 31 -7.84 -8.49 -0.28
N LEU A 32 -7.23 -7.47 0.31
CA LEU A 32 -7.75 -6.85 1.53
C LEU A 32 -9.11 -6.19 1.30
N ILE A 33 -9.34 -5.50 0.17
CA ILE A 33 -10.66 -4.96 -0.20
C ILE A 33 -11.72 -6.07 -0.21
N GLN A 34 -11.41 -7.24 -0.79
CA GLN A 34 -12.34 -8.37 -0.85
C GLN A 34 -12.63 -8.99 0.53
N ILE A 35 -11.72 -8.87 1.49
CA ILE A 35 -11.86 -9.40 2.85
C ILE A 35 -12.55 -8.41 3.78
N LEU A 36 -12.21 -7.12 3.67
CA LEU A 36 -12.66 -6.06 4.58
C LEU A 36 -14.05 -5.54 4.24
N ASN A 37 -14.42 -5.49 2.95
CA ASN A 37 -15.75 -5.00 2.57
C ASN A 37 -16.84 -6.00 2.98
N PRO A 38 -17.89 -5.55 3.68
CA PRO A 38 -19.00 -6.41 4.04
C PRO A 38 -19.76 -6.91 2.81
N SER A 39 -20.35 -8.10 2.91
CA SER A 39 -21.25 -8.61 1.88
C SER A 39 -22.47 -7.68 1.72
N PRO A 40 -22.95 -7.43 0.49
CA PRO A 40 -24.09 -6.54 0.22
C PRO A 40 -25.37 -6.87 1.02
N GLN A 41 -25.49 -8.11 1.50
CA GLN A 41 -26.64 -8.60 2.26
C GLN A 41 -26.60 -8.25 3.76
N ARG A 42 -25.51 -7.67 4.27
CA ARG A 42 -25.37 -7.27 5.68
C ARG A 42 -25.26 -5.76 5.80
N SER A 43 -26.36 -5.09 6.14
CA SER A 43 -26.36 -3.71 6.60
C SER A 43 -26.10 -3.65 8.10
N SER A 44 -24.86 -3.90 8.54
CA SER A 44 -24.49 -3.67 9.94
C SER A 44 -24.35 -2.17 10.21
N LYS A 45 -24.92 -1.70 11.33
CA LYS A 45 -24.74 -0.32 11.81
C LYS A 45 -23.40 -0.10 12.54
N GLY A 46 -22.47 -1.04 12.44
CA GLY A 46 -21.18 -1.06 13.15
C GLY A 46 -20.20 -2.06 12.53
N GLY A 47 -18.95 -2.07 13.00
CA GLY A 47 -17.85 -2.81 12.40
C GLY A 47 -17.20 -2.06 11.23
N ILE A 48 -16.57 -2.79 10.30
CA ILE A 48 -16.04 -2.19 9.07
C ILE A 48 -17.20 -1.96 8.09
N MET A 49 -17.44 -0.70 7.75
CA MET A 49 -18.54 -0.28 6.87
C MET A 49 -18.16 -0.41 5.40
N ASP A 50 -16.94 -0.01 5.07
CA ASP A 50 -16.35 -0.19 3.75
C ASP A 50 -14.81 -0.12 3.84
N ALA A 51 -14.18 -0.52 2.74
CA ALA A 51 -12.78 -0.37 2.48
C ALA A 51 -12.56 0.11 1.04
N PHE A 52 -11.62 1.02 0.85
CA PHE A 52 -11.24 1.55 -0.47
C PHE A 52 -9.73 1.76 -0.56
N ILE A 53 -9.22 1.87 -1.78
CA ILE A 53 -7.79 2.07 -2.05
C ILE A 53 -7.54 3.52 -2.47
N LEU A 54 -6.46 4.10 -1.95
CA LEU A 54 -5.85 5.32 -2.44
C LEU A 54 -4.46 4.98 -3.01
N HIS A 55 -4.27 5.11 -4.32
CA HIS A 55 -2.98 4.84 -4.95
C HIS A 55 -2.07 6.07 -4.87
N GLN A 56 -0.82 5.87 -4.46
CA GLN A 56 0.18 6.93 -4.46
C GLN A 56 0.47 7.43 -5.89
N ASP A 57 0.36 6.56 -6.90
CA ASP A 57 0.57 6.89 -8.31
C ASP A 57 -0.43 7.95 -8.82
N ASP A 58 -1.62 8.09 -8.20
CA ASP A 58 -2.58 9.17 -8.50
C ASP A 58 -2.04 10.56 -8.13
N PHE A 59 -0.96 10.60 -7.36
CA PHE A 59 -0.26 11.82 -6.94
C PHE A 59 1.03 12.09 -7.71
N ALA A 60 1.36 11.29 -8.73
CA ALA A 60 2.45 11.60 -9.65
C ALA A 60 2.22 12.97 -10.30
N PRO A 61 3.24 13.82 -10.43
CA PRO A 61 3.15 15.08 -11.14
C PRO A 61 3.17 14.83 -12.66
N LEU A 62 3.02 15.90 -13.43
CA LEU A 62 3.13 15.83 -14.89
C LEU A 62 4.58 15.49 -15.29
N GLU A 63 4.75 14.69 -16.33
CA GLU A 63 6.06 14.27 -16.85
C GLU A 63 6.97 15.48 -17.11
N ALA A 64 6.42 16.54 -17.71
CA ALA A 64 7.16 17.76 -18.04
C ALA A 64 7.70 18.52 -16.80
N SER A 65 7.24 18.19 -15.60
CA SER A 65 7.72 18.77 -14.34
C SER A 65 8.73 17.91 -13.61
N LEU A 66 8.92 16.66 -14.05
CA LEU A 66 9.90 15.76 -13.46
C LEU A 66 11.33 16.13 -13.90
N PRO A 67 12.32 15.93 -13.03
CA PRO A 67 13.71 16.12 -13.41
C PRO A 67 14.13 15.04 -14.43
N VAL A 68 15.05 15.43 -15.31
CA VAL A 68 15.80 14.49 -16.14
C VAL A 68 17.07 14.14 -15.38
N ASN A 69 17.36 12.86 -15.26
CA ASN A 69 18.62 12.40 -14.70
C ASN A 69 19.77 12.81 -15.64
N GLU A 70 20.71 13.61 -15.14
CA GLU A 70 21.78 14.20 -15.97
C GLU A 70 22.76 13.16 -16.53
N GLU A 71 22.98 12.05 -15.82
CA GLU A 71 23.92 11.00 -16.22
C GLU A 71 23.35 10.14 -17.34
N PHE A 72 22.07 9.78 -17.24
CA PHE A 72 21.43 8.85 -18.18
C PHE A 72 20.55 9.53 -19.22
N GLY A 73 20.24 10.83 -19.06
CA GLY A 73 19.42 11.59 -19.99
C GLY A 73 17.96 11.17 -20.05
N VAL A 74 17.42 10.57 -18.98
CA VAL A 74 16.06 10.03 -18.91
C VAL A 74 15.25 10.69 -17.80
N THR A 75 13.94 10.84 -17.99
CA THR A 75 13.01 11.33 -16.96
C THR A 75 13.05 10.43 -15.73
N ASP A 76 13.19 11.02 -14.55
CA ASP A 76 13.26 10.28 -13.28
C ASP A 76 11.89 10.22 -12.59
N TRP A 77 11.19 9.11 -12.82
CA TRP A 77 9.87 8.80 -12.26
C TRP A 77 9.92 8.24 -10.84
N ASP A 78 11.12 7.94 -10.33
CA ASP A 78 11.28 7.26 -9.04
C ASP A 78 12.00 8.15 -8.01
N HIS A 79 12.55 9.31 -8.42
CA HIS A 79 13.26 10.23 -7.54
C HIS A 79 12.41 10.63 -6.31
N PRO A 80 12.80 10.23 -5.08
CA PRO A 80 11.91 10.33 -3.92
C PRO A 80 11.40 11.75 -3.63
N PRO A 81 12.21 12.83 -3.74
CA PRO A 81 11.72 14.20 -3.58
C PRO A 81 10.69 14.70 -4.60
N THR A 82 10.69 14.19 -5.84
CA THR A 82 9.94 14.81 -6.96
C THR A 82 8.92 13.89 -7.62
N ALA A 83 9.05 12.58 -7.49
CA ALA A 83 8.18 11.59 -8.14
C ALA A 83 6.72 11.69 -7.69
N ILE A 84 6.45 12.23 -6.49
CA ILE A 84 5.12 12.30 -5.88
C ILE A 84 4.86 13.71 -5.35
N ASP A 85 3.66 14.25 -5.61
CA ASP A 85 3.17 15.45 -4.92
C ASP A 85 2.66 15.08 -3.52
N TYR A 86 3.59 14.98 -2.57
CA TYR A 86 3.29 14.64 -1.17
C TYR A 86 2.35 15.65 -0.49
N LYS A 87 2.42 16.94 -0.88
CA LYS A 87 1.54 17.97 -0.34
C LYS A 87 0.09 17.74 -0.77
N ARG A 88 -0.13 17.42 -2.06
CA ARG A 88 -1.46 17.03 -2.57
C ARG A 88 -1.93 15.75 -1.89
N MET A 89 -1.08 14.74 -1.81
CA MET A 89 -1.41 13.46 -1.14
C MET A 89 -1.82 13.66 0.32
N HIS A 90 -1.04 14.41 1.09
CA HIS A 90 -1.33 14.70 2.50
C HIS A 90 -2.67 15.42 2.65
N ARG A 91 -2.92 16.47 1.84
CA ARG A 91 -4.22 17.19 1.86
C ARG A 91 -5.39 16.29 1.49
N THR A 92 -5.24 15.42 0.50
CA THR A 92 -6.30 14.47 0.10
C THR A 92 -6.61 13.50 1.22
N VAL A 93 -5.59 12.94 1.89
CA VAL A 93 -5.79 12.06 3.06
C VAL A 93 -6.50 12.80 4.20
N GLN A 94 -6.09 14.04 4.52
CA GLN A 94 -6.75 14.86 5.54
C GLN A 94 -8.19 15.19 5.19
N HIS A 95 -8.47 15.52 3.92
CA HIS A 95 -9.82 15.76 3.44
C HIS A 95 -10.69 14.51 3.63
N ILE A 96 -10.22 13.35 3.17
CA ILE A 96 -10.94 12.08 3.31
C ILE A 96 -11.24 11.80 4.80
N LYS A 97 -10.25 11.95 5.69
CA LYS A 97 -10.44 11.77 7.14
C LYS A 97 -11.46 12.74 7.73
N ALA A 98 -11.56 13.96 7.23
CA ALA A 98 -12.47 14.99 7.73
C ALA A 98 -13.90 14.88 7.17
N THR A 99 -14.06 14.48 5.90
CA THR A 99 -15.34 14.54 5.19
C THR A 99 -15.96 13.16 4.95
N GLY A 100 -15.16 12.10 4.99
CA GLY A 100 -15.59 10.77 4.56
C GLY A 100 -15.66 10.62 3.04
N SER A 101 -15.24 11.59 2.24
CA SER A 101 -15.31 11.48 0.78
C SER A 101 -14.00 11.92 0.14
N PHE A 102 -13.76 11.48 -1.09
CA PHE A 102 -12.69 12.04 -1.91
C PHE A 102 -12.98 13.51 -2.24
N PRO A 103 -11.94 14.36 -2.39
CA PRO A 103 -12.10 15.69 -2.95
C PRO A 103 -12.78 15.62 -4.33
N PRO A 104 -13.66 16.58 -4.70
CA PRO A 104 -14.37 16.57 -5.98
C PRO A 104 -13.48 16.50 -7.23
N GLU A 105 -12.27 17.04 -7.13
CA GLU A 105 -11.26 17.07 -8.19
C GLU A 105 -10.41 15.78 -8.28
N PHE A 106 -10.57 14.85 -7.35
CA PHE A 106 -9.79 13.62 -7.32
C PHE A 106 -10.23 12.65 -8.42
N SER A 107 -9.27 12.15 -9.18
CA SER A 107 -9.45 11.11 -10.18
C SER A 107 -8.46 10.00 -9.92
N SER A 108 -8.94 8.75 -9.94
CA SER A 108 -8.08 7.58 -9.75
C SER A 108 -7.77 6.87 -11.05
N HIS A 109 -6.52 6.45 -11.18
CA HIS A 109 -6.00 5.68 -12.30
C HIS A 109 -5.96 4.17 -12.00
N ASP A 110 -6.65 3.66 -10.96
CA ASP A 110 -6.63 2.22 -10.62
C ASP A 110 -7.02 1.31 -11.82
N HIS A 111 -7.91 1.78 -12.69
CA HIS A 111 -8.31 1.06 -13.89
C HIS A 111 -7.16 0.78 -14.88
N LEU A 112 -6.02 1.47 -14.75
CA LEU A 112 -4.82 1.27 -15.56
C LEU A 112 -3.86 0.23 -14.94
N ASN A 113 -4.11 -0.22 -13.71
CA ASN A 113 -3.30 -1.25 -13.07
C ASN A 113 -3.65 -2.64 -13.60
N SER A 114 -2.73 -3.26 -14.34
CA SER A 114 -2.84 -4.67 -14.70
C SER A 114 -2.73 -5.56 -13.46
N GLN A 115 -3.62 -6.54 -13.37
CA GLN A 115 -3.74 -7.45 -12.24
C GLN A 115 -3.28 -8.84 -12.69
N PRO A 116 -2.17 -9.39 -12.17
CA PRO A 116 -1.89 -10.81 -12.37
C PRO A 116 -2.93 -11.64 -11.59
N ASP A 117 -3.30 -12.79 -12.15
CA ASP A 117 -4.06 -13.78 -11.39
C ASP A 117 -3.18 -14.32 -10.26
N CYS A 118 -3.58 -14.06 -9.02
CA CYS A 118 -2.81 -14.40 -7.83
C CYS A 118 -3.78 -14.82 -6.70
N PRO A 119 -4.47 -15.96 -6.84
CA PRO A 119 -5.44 -16.41 -5.85
C PRO A 119 -4.76 -16.67 -4.51
N ILE A 120 -5.50 -16.47 -3.42
CA ILE A 120 -5.07 -16.79 -2.04
C ILE A 120 -5.88 -17.95 -1.48
N SER A 121 -5.40 -18.53 -0.38
CA SER A 121 -6.15 -19.58 0.33
C SER A 121 -7.55 -19.11 0.72
N GLU A 122 -8.58 -19.83 0.26
CA GLU A 122 -9.97 -19.58 0.65
C GLU A 122 -10.16 -19.69 2.16
N GLN A 123 -9.42 -20.58 2.82
CA GLN A 123 -9.47 -20.75 4.27
C GLN A 123 -9.01 -19.49 5.00
N VAL A 124 -7.93 -18.84 4.52
CA VAL A 124 -7.43 -17.58 5.10
C VAL A 124 -8.39 -16.43 4.80
N SER A 125 -8.91 -16.34 3.58
CA SER A 125 -9.91 -15.34 3.21
C SER A 125 -11.17 -15.45 4.09
N ALA A 126 -11.73 -16.66 4.23
CA ALA A 126 -12.91 -16.92 5.05
C ALA A 126 -12.65 -16.61 6.53
N LYS A 127 -11.50 -17.07 7.08
CA LYS A 127 -11.08 -16.79 8.46
C LYS A 127 -11.15 -15.30 8.77
N TRP A 128 -10.59 -14.46 7.90
CA TRP A 128 -10.56 -13.01 8.15
C TRP A 128 -11.90 -12.33 7.90
N LYS A 129 -12.66 -12.75 6.90
CA LYS A 129 -14.03 -12.25 6.67
C LYS A 129 -14.91 -12.49 7.89
N ASP A 130 -14.90 -13.70 8.44
CA ASP A 130 -15.68 -14.05 9.64
C ASP A 130 -15.21 -13.26 10.85
N ARG A 131 -13.88 -13.15 11.03
CA ARG A 131 -13.28 -12.40 12.13
C ARG A 131 -13.66 -10.93 12.07
N PHE A 132 -13.48 -10.24 10.94
CA PHE A 132 -13.87 -8.84 10.80
C PHE A 132 -15.39 -8.62 10.92
N ALA A 133 -16.21 -9.55 10.44
CA ALA A 133 -17.66 -9.48 10.62
C ALA A 133 -18.07 -9.51 12.11
N SER A 134 -17.29 -10.14 12.98
CA SER A 134 -17.56 -10.17 14.42
C SER A 134 -17.30 -8.84 15.16
N LEU A 135 -16.61 -7.87 14.53
CA LEU A 135 -16.33 -6.56 15.15
C LEU A 135 -17.60 -5.80 15.53
N ALA A 136 -18.65 -5.93 14.72
CA ALA A 136 -19.94 -5.27 14.97
C ALA A 136 -20.64 -5.75 16.26
N SER A 137 -20.27 -6.93 16.77
CA SER A 137 -20.78 -7.48 18.03
C SER A 137 -19.89 -7.20 19.25
N SER A 138 -18.76 -6.50 19.05
CA SER A 138 -17.85 -6.14 20.14
C SER A 138 -18.25 -4.81 20.79
N SER A 139 -17.86 -4.60 22.05
CA SER A 139 -18.00 -3.32 22.78
C SER A 139 -16.83 -2.35 22.53
N SER A 140 -16.13 -2.49 21.40
CA SER A 140 -15.01 -1.63 21.00
C SER A 140 -15.48 -0.36 20.28
N VAL A 141 -14.61 0.63 20.11
CA VAL A 141 -14.89 1.86 19.33
C VAL A 141 -15.25 1.54 17.87
N ALA A 142 -14.83 0.38 17.34
CA ALA A 142 -15.27 -0.11 16.04
C ALA A 142 -16.78 -0.43 15.96
N ALA A 143 -17.48 -0.52 17.09
CA ALA A 143 -18.94 -0.73 17.14
C ALA A 143 -19.72 0.46 16.56
N GLU A 144 -19.13 1.67 16.56
CA GLU A 144 -19.73 2.89 15.97
C GLU A 144 -19.56 2.98 14.44
N GLY A 145 -18.83 2.03 13.84
CA GLY A 145 -18.58 1.97 12.40
C GLY A 145 -17.26 2.64 11.99
N VAL A 146 -16.42 1.89 11.29
CA VAL A 146 -15.13 2.35 10.76
C VAL A 146 -15.04 2.14 9.26
N ARG A 147 -14.33 3.02 8.59
CA ARG A 147 -14.02 2.91 7.16
C ARG A 147 -12.52 2.69 7.02
N MET A 148 -12.13 1.79 6.12
CA MET A 148 -10.73 1.44 5.92
C MET A 148 -10.21 2.11 4.64
N MET A 149 -9.16 2.91 4.76
CA MET A 149 -8.44 3.44 3.61
C MET A 149 -7.11 2.70 3.48
N LEU A 150 -6.97 1.91 2.42
CA LEU A 150 -5.73 1.23 2.07
C LEU A 150 -4.91 2.17 1.18
N VAL A 151 -3.73 2.59 1.63
CA VAL A 151 -2.86 3.47 0.84
C VAL A 151 -1.72 2.65 0.25
N ASP A 152 -1.70 2.50 -1.06
CA ASP A 152 -0.71 1.71 -1.80
C ASP A 152 0.33 2.64 -2.44
N GLY A 153 1.61 2.50 -2.10
CA GLY A 153 2.64 3.38 -2.66
C GLY A 153 4.08 2.88 -2.57
N PHE A 154 4.90 3.23 -3.56
CA PHE A 154 6.30 2.81 -3.63
C PHE A 154 7.28 3.71 -2.87
N LEU A 155 6.88 4.95 -2.57
CA LEU A 155 7.57 5.94 -1.76
C LEU A 155 6.71 6.34 -0.54
N LEU A 156 5.78 5.48 -0.13
CA LEU A 156 4.71 5.81 0.81
C LEU A 156 5.21 6.39 2.15
N TYR A 157 6.36 5.93 2.62
CA TYR A 157 6.94 6.33 3.91
C TYR A 157 8.10 7.32 3.78
N TYR A 158 8.36 7.84 2.58
CA TYR A 158 9.43 8.80 2.36
C TYR A 158 9.11 10.13 3.03
N ASP A 159 7.96 10.73 2.73
CA ASP A 159 7.55 12.02 3.29
C ASP A 159 7.00 11.88 4.72
N PRO A 160 7.49 12.66 5.70
CA PRO A 160 7.08 12.55 7.09
C PRO A 160 5.60 12.94 7.33
N GLU A 161 5.07 13.92 6.59
CA GLU A 161 3.67 14.37 6.76
C GLU A 161 2.71 13.30 6.27
N VAL A 162 2.95 12.74 5.07
CA VAL A 162 2.18 11.61 4.54
C VAL A 162 2.29 10.40 5.46
N ARG A 163 3.51 10.01 5.86
CA ARG A 163 3.75 8.89 6.78
C ARG A 163 3.00 9.02 8.10
N SER A 164 2.89 10.23 8.65
CA SER A 164 2.20 10.48 9.92
C SER A 164 0.70 10.22 9.86
N THR A 165 0.12 10.20 8.65
CA THR A 165 -1.32 9.93 8.48
C THR A 165 -1.69 8.45 8.60
N MET A 166 -0.71 7.56 8.57
CA MET A 166 -0.89 6.10 8.54
C MET A 166 -1.04 5.53 9.95
N ASP A 167 -2.12 4.80 10.19
CA ASP A 167 -2.41 4.17 11.48
C ASP A 167 -1.70 2.79 11.58
N VAL A 168 -1.84 1.97 10.54
CA VAL A 168 -1.16 0.68 10.37
C VAL A 168 -0.14 0.80 9.24
N LYS A 169 1.11 0.39 9.47
CA LYS A 169 2.20 0.57 8.50
C LYS A 169 2.79 -0.78 8.10
N MET A 170 2.50 -1.21 6.89
CA MET A 170 3.02 -2.44 6.29
C MET A 170 4.07 -2.10 5.22
N PHE A 171 5.13 -2.90 5.12
CA PHE A 171 6.16 -2.74 4.09
C PHE A 171 6.45 -4.07 3.41
N LEU A 172 6.18 -4.18 2.10
CA LEU A 172 6.49 -5.37 1.31
C LEU A 172 7.94 -5.28 0.84
N ARG A 173 8.76 -6.19 1.35
CA ARG A 173 10.16 -6.32 0.94
C ARG A 173 10.30 -7.51 0.02
N THR A 174 10.84 -7.26 -1.17
CA THR A 174 11.05 -8.28 -2.21
C THR A 174 12.49 -8.20 -2.69
N PRO A 175 13.16 -9.35 -2.96
CA PRO A 175 14.54 -9.35 -3.42
C PRO A 175 14.74 -8.52 -4.70
N ARG A 176 15.84 -7.77 -4.78
CA ARG A 176 16.19 -6.90 -5.92
C ARG A 176 16.05 -7.59 -7.28
N ALA A 177 16.54 -8.83 -7.39
CA ALA A 177 16.51 -9.58 -8.64
C ALA A 177 15.07 -9.87 -9.13
N VAL A 178 14.16 -10.17 -8.20
CA VAL A 178 12.74 -10.42 -8.52
C VAL A 178 12.06 -9.11 -8.93
N LEU A 179 12.35 -8.02 -8.23
CA LEU A 179 11.83 -6.69 -8.58
C LEU A 179 12.30 -6.26 -9.98
N LYS A 180 13.58 -6.46 -10.29
CA LYS A 180 14.16 -6.18 -11.61
C LYS A 180 13.43 -6.95 -12.70
N GLN A 181 13.36 -8.28 -12.55
CA GLN A 181 12.68 -9.14 -13.52
C GLN A 181 11.24 -8.66 -13.76
N ARG A 182 10.46 -8.46 -12.69
CA ARG A 182 9.05 -8.04 -12.82
C ARG A 182 8.89 -6.63 -13.40
N ARG A 183 9.83 -5.71 -13.16
CA ARG A 183 9.83 -4.35 -13.75
C ARG A 183 10.09 -4.44 -15.26
N GLU A 184 11.11 -5.19 -15.66
CA GLU A 184 11.51 -5.34 -17.07
C GLU A 184 10.44 -6.09 -17.89
N GLU A 185 9.70 -7.01 -17.28
CA GLU A 185 8.56 -7.72 -17.91
C GLU A 185 7.29 -6.85 -18.01
N ARG A 186 7.20 -5.74 -17.27
CA ARG A 186 6.01 -4.89 -17.27
C ARG A 186 5.95 -4.06 -18.55
N PHE A 187 4.77 -4.06 -19.20
CA PHE A 187 4.55 -3.36 -20.46
C PHE A 187 4.77 -1.84 -20.37
N GLY A 188 4.36 -1.24 -19.24
CA GLY A 188 4.54 0.18 -18.97
C GLY A 188 3.80 0.66 -17.72
N TYR A 189 3.88 1.97 -17.49
CA TYR A 189 3.33 2.71 -16.36
C TYR A 189 2.41 3.81 -16.85
N ALA A 190 1.24 3.95 -16.23
CA ALA A 190 0.36 5.06 -16.52
C ALA A 190 0.98 6.38 -16.04
N THR A 191 0.84 7.43 -16.83
CA THR A 191 1.25 8.79 -16.48
C THR A 191 0.05 9.65 -16.09
N ALA A 192 0.30 10.80 -15.46
CA ALA A 192 -0.74 11.76 -15.11
C ALA A 192 -1.46 12.35 -16.34
N GLU A 193 -0.81 12.32 -17.51
CA GLU A 193 -1.34 12.77 -18.80
C GLU A 193 -2.25 11.72 -19.47
N GLY A 194 -2.42 10.53 -18.86
CA GLY A 194 -3.14 9.41 -19.47
C GLY A 194 -2.37 8.73 -20.60
N THR A 195 -1.04 8.87 -20.62
CA THR A 195 -0.13 8.15 -21.53
C THR A 195 0.50 6.96 -20.82
N VAL A 196 1.34 6.19 -21.53
CA VAL A 196 2.07 5.06 -20.98
C VAL A 196 3.57 5.32 -21.09
N TRP A 197 4.24 5.38 -19.95
CA TRP A 197 5.69 5.37 -19.83
C TRP A 197 6.23 3.95 -19.98
N LYS A 198 7.28 3.77 -20.77
CA LYS A 198 8.02 2.52 -20.86
C LYS A 198 9.47 2.78 -20.48
N ASP A 199 9.94 2.02 -19.49
CA ASP A 199 11.32 2.10 -19.03
C ASP A 199 12.30 1.89 -20.19
N PRO A 200 13.27 2.80 -20.39
CA PRO A 200 14.37 2.57 -21.31
C PRO A 200 15.31 1.47 -20.77
N GLU A 201 16.20 0.97 -21.63
CA GLU A 201 17.18 -0.04 -21.24
C GLU A 201 18.05 0.44 -20.05
N GLY A 202 18.23 -0.42 -19.05
CA GLY A 202 19.01 -0.11 -17.85
C GLY A 202 18.29 0.77 -16.82
N TYR A 203 17.07 1.24 -17.07
CA TYR A 203 16.35 2.15 -16.16
C TYR A 203 16.22 1.62 -14.73
N PHE A 204 16.01 0.31 -14.57
CA PHE A 204 15.90 -0.28 -13.23
C PHE A 204 17.19 -0.11 -12.41
N ASP A 205 18.34 -0.47 -13.00
CA ASP A 205 19.62 -0.41 -12.30
C ASP A 205 20.10 1.03 -12.10
N ASN A 206 19.81 1.90 -13.07
CA ASN A 206 20.34 3.26 -13.14
C ASN A 206 19.47 4.29 -12.39
N ILE A 207 18.15 4.06 -12.32
CA ILE A 207 17.16 5.01 -11.78
C ILE A 207 16.38 4.40 -10.62
N VAL A 208 15.62 3.32 -10.88
CA VAL A 208 14.65 2.77 -9.91
C VAL A 208 15.33 2.28 -8.63
N TRP A 209 16.38 1.48 -8.75
CA TRP A 209 17.05 0.89 -7.59
C TRP A 209 17.80 1.94 -6.73
N PRO A 210 18.60 2.86 -7.32
CA PRO A 210 19.21 3.96 -6.55
C PRO A 210 18.17 4.85 -5.86
N ALA A 211 17.04 5.13 -6.51
CA ALA A 211 15.94 5.88 -5.90
C ALA A 211 15.30 5.12 -4.74
N TYR A 212 15.08 3.81 -4.89
CA TYR A 212 14.59 2.94 -3.83
C TYR A 212 15.54 2.91 -2.63
N GLU A 213 16.85 2.79 -2.85
CA GLU A 213 17.88 2.88 -1.81
C GLU A 213 17.85 4.24 -1.10
N LEU A 214 17.75 5.33 -1.86
CA LEU A 214 17.68 6.69 -1.32
C LEU A 214 16.47 6.86 -0.39
N ALA A 215 15.30 6.36 -0.80
CA ALA A 215 14.07 6.47 -0.02
C ALA A 215 14.04 5.60 1.24
N HIS A 216 14.68 4.44 1.22
CA HIS A 216 14.44 3.39 2.23
C HIS A 216 15.63 3.04 3.11
N LYS A 217 16.86 3.45 2.78
CA LYS A 217 18.03 3.13 3.61
C LYS A 217 17.92 3.63 5.05
N GLY A 218 17.21 4.74 5.31
CA GLY A 218 16.98 5.25 6.66
C GLY A 218 15.86 4.51 7.41
N VAL A 219 15.03 3.76 6.70
CA VAL A 219 13.91 2.98 7.29
C VAL A 219 14.41 1.73 8.01
N PHE A 220 15.57 1.19 7.61
CA PHE A 220 16.10 -0.08 8.12
C PHE A 220 17.42 0.09 8.87
N ALA A 221 17.62 -0.75 9.89
CA ALA A 221 18.85 -0.85 10.65
C ALA A 221 20.04 -1.17 9.73
N ASP A 222 21.22 -0.64 10.08
CA ASP A 222 22.46 -0.76 9.31
C ASP A 222 22.37 -0.29 7.85
N LYS A 223 21.30 0.44 7.51
CA LYS A 223 20.96 0.85 6.15
C LYS A 223 20.75 -0.32 5.18
N ASP A 224 20.43 -1.50 5.70
CA ASP A 224 20.21 -2.71 4.93
C ASP A 224 18.73 -2.83 4.52
N ILE A 225 18.43 -2.42 3.28
CA ILE A 225 17.07 -2.46 2.72
C ILE A 225 16.60 -3.86 2.31
N GLU A 226 17.51 -4.85 2.27
CA GLU A 226 17.19 -6.22 1.84
C GLU A 226 16.93 -7.15 3.03
N LYS A 227 17.62 -6.94 4.15
CA LYS A 227 17.53 -7.84 5.33
C LYS A 227 17.44 -7.11 6.66
N GLY A 228 17.73 -5.81 6.70
CA GLY A 228 17.70 -5.02 7.92
C GLY A 228 16.33 -5.05 8.60
N LYS A 229 16.32 -5.05 9.94
CA LYS A 229 15.07 -4.85 10.69
C LYS A 229 14.65 -3.37 10.58
N PRO A 230 13.36 -3.04 10.77
CA PRO A 230 12.96 -1.63 10.91
C PRO A 230 13.84 -0.91 11.93
N ALA A 231 14.33 0.27 11.57
CA ALA A 231 15.13 1.09 12.45
C ALA A 231 14.24 1.69 13.55
N ASP A 232 14.75 1.72 14.78
CA ASP A 232 14.08 2.42 15.87
C ASP A 232 14.15 3.95 15.65
N PRO A 233 13.03 4.67 15.67
CA PRO A 233 13.06 6.13 15.64
C PRO A 233 13.63 6.65 16.97
N LYS A 234 14.85 7.17 16.94
CA LYS A 234 15.51 7.81 18.09
C LYS A 234 15.31 9.32 18.03
N GLY A 235 14.67 9.92 19.02
CA GLY A 235 14.43 11.37 19.06
C GLY A 235 13.43 11.84 17.99
N ASP A 236 13.55 13.09 17.53
CA ASP A 236 12.59 13.73 16.60
C ASP A 236 12.74 13.28 15.11
N VAL A 237 13.38 12.12 14.92
CA VAL A 237 13.72 11.54 13.60
C VAL A 237 12.49 11.13 12.79
N GLY A 238 11.31 11.05 13.42
CA GLY A 238 10.02 10.88 12.74
C GLY A 238 9.65 11.99 11.76
N SER A 239 10.35 13.13 11.80
CA SER A 239 10.20 14.25 10.86
C SER A 239 11.14 14.22 9.65
N ILE A 240 12.04 13.22 9.56
CA ILE A 240 13.05 13.16 8.51
C ILE A 240 12.54 12.35 7.31
N ALA A 241 12.69 12.93 6.12
CA ALA A 241 12.37 12.26 4.87
C ALA A 241 13.23 11.01 4.65
N GLY A 242 12.61 9.87 4.33
CA GLY A 242 13.28 8.57 4.21
C GLY A 242 13.86 8.03 5.52
N GLY A 243 13.50 8.61 6.67
CA GLY A 243 13.95 8.18 7.98
C GLY A 243 13.21 6.95 8.54
N PRO A 244 13.59 6.48 9.73
CA PRO A 244 12.92 5.43 10.48
C PRO A 244 11.39 5.57 10.54
N VAL A 245 10.68 4.44 10.49
CA VAL A 245 9.22 4.38 10.52
C VAL A 245 8.77 3.63 11.78
N ALA A 246 8.17 4.35 12.73
CA ALA A 246 7.69 3.75 13.97
C ALA A 246 6.65 2.65 13.71
N GLU A 247 6.79 1.53 14.42
CA GLU A 247 5.86 0.38 14.38
C GLU A 247 5.67 -0.24 12.97
N LEU A 248 6.65 -0.07 12.08
CA LEU A 248 6.61 -0.66 10.75
C LEU A 248 6.64 -2.19 10.81
N LYS A 249 5.66 -2.84 10.19
CA LYS A 249 5.64 -4.29 10.00
C LYS A 249 6.13 -4.63 8.60
N VAL A 250 7.19 -5.44 8.52
CA VAL A 250 7.79 -5.85 7.24
C VAL A 250 7.23 -7.21 6.83
N LEU A 251 6.74 -7.28 5.59
CA LEU A 251 6.27 -8.49 4.93
C LEU A 251 7.36 -8.94 3.96
N ASP A 252 8.13 -9.94 4.36
CA ASP A 252 9.20 -10.50 3.53
C ASP A 252 8.61 -11.46 2.48
N ALA A 253 8.76 -11.11 1.21
CA ALA A 253 8.51 -12.03 0.11
C ALA A 253 9.51 -13.19 0.20
N SER A 254 9.00 -14.40 0.46
CA SER A 254 9.83 -15.60 0.42
C SER A 254 10.33 -15.82 -1.02
N PRO A 255 11.63 -16.04 -1.25
CA PRO A 255 12.15 -16.47 -2.54
C PRO A 255 11.74 -17.93 -2.79
N SER A 256 10.45 -18.18 -2.99
CA SER A 256 9.94 -19.49 -3.39
C SER A 256 10.13 -19.62 -4.90
N GLN A 257 10.81 -20.69 -5.31
CA GLN A 257 11.23 -21.00 -6.67
C GLN A 257 10.14 -20.78 -7.74
N PRO A 258 10.52 -20.45 -9.00
CA PRO A 258 9.59 -20.47 -10.11
C PRO A 258 8.85 -21.80 -10.12
N GLN A 259 7.52 -21.76 -10.21
CA GLN A 259 6.70 -22.96 -10.38
C GLN A 259 7.14 -23.66 -11.65
N SER A 260 7.99 -24.67 -11.53
CA SER A 260 8.24 -25.62 -12.60
C SER A 260 6.93 -26.37 -12.84
N GLN A 261 6.25 -26.07 -13.94
CA GLN A 261 5.20 -26.93 -14.45
C GLN A 261 5.81 -28.29 -14.83
N SER A 262 5.71 -29.27 -13.94
CA SER A 262 5.84 -30.68 -14.27
C SER A 262 4.91 -31.48 -13.36
N GLY A 263 3.99 -32.24 -13.97
CA GLY A 263 2.73 -32.67 -13.38
C GLY A 263 2.79 -33.69 -12.25
N SER A 264 1.70 -33.75 -11.47
CA SER A 264 0.78 -34.88 -11.42
C SER A 264 -0.35 -34.59 -10.42
N SER A 265 -1.47 -35.29 -10.61
CA SER A 265 -2.80 -35.07 -10.06
C SER A 265 -2.92 -35.02 -8.53
N SER A 266 -3.39 -33.88 -8.01
CA SER A 266 -4.38 -33.80 -6.92
C SER A 266 -5.07 -32.43 -6.97
N SER A 267 -6.34 -32.36 -6.58
CA SER A 267 -7.20 -31.17 -6.63
C SER A 267 -6.86 -30.14 -5.55
N ASP A 268 -5.59 -29.78 -5.39
CA ASP A 268 -5.17 -28.66 -4.55
C ASP A 268 -5.33 -27.37 -5.36
N SER A 269 -6.20 -26.47 -4.90
CA SER A 269 -6.35 -25.15 -5.52
C SER A 269 -4.99 -24.45 -5.56
N SER A 270 -4.52 -24.06 -6.76
CA SER A 270 -3.19 -23.46 -6.92
C SER A 270 -3.20 -22.00 -6.48
N TYR A 271 -3.24 -21.75 -5.16
CA TYR A 271 -3.13 -20.42 -4.58
C TYR A 271 -1.68 -20.04 -4.30
N SER A 272 -1.39 -18.73 -4.31
CA SER A 272 -0.09 -18.17 -3.92
C SER A 272 0.08 -18.21 -2.40
N ARG A 273 1.01 -19.04 -1.92
CA ARG A 273 1.36 -19.13 -0.48
C ARG A 273 1.93 -17.82 0.05
N GLU A 274 2.82 -17.20 -0.71
CA GLU A 274 3.44 -15.91 -0.39
C GLU A 274 2.38 -14.81 -0.20
N MET A 275 1.49 -14.64 -1.19
CA MET A 275 0.43 -13.63 -1.09
C MET A 275 -0.58 -13.97 0.02
N THR A 276 -0.87 -15.26 0.24
CA THR A 276 -1.72 -15.71 1.34
C THR A 276 -1.14 -15.31 2.70
N GLU A 277 0.17 -15.48 2.90
CA GLU A 277 0.85 -15.10 4.12
C GLU A 277 0.90 -13.58 4.31
N MET A 278 1.18 -12.81 3.25
CA MET A 278 1.13 -11.34 3.30
C MET A 278 -0.26 -10.82 3.69
N VAL A 279 -1.32 -11.42 3.13
CA VAL A 279 -2.71 -11.13 3.49
C VAL A 279 -2.95 -11.47 4.96
N ASP A 280 -2.55 -12.65 5.42
CA ASP A 280 -2.76 -13.09 6.80
C ASP A 280 -2.11 -12.15 7.82
N GLN A 281 -0.84 -11.80 7.60
CA GLN A 281 -0.08 -10.89 8.46
C GLN A 281 -0.66 -9.47 8.45
N THR A 282 -1.11 -8.98 7.29
CA THR A 282 -1.71 -7.65 7.18
C THR A 282 -3.06 -7.59 7.87
N CYS A 283 -3.93 -8.58 7.67
CA CYS A 283 -5.20 -8.67 8.38
C CYS A 283 -4.99 -8.77 9.90
N ALA A 284 -3.97 -9.52 10.36
CA ALA A 284 -3.63 -9.57 11.78
C ALA A 284 -3.20 -8.21 12.33
N ALA A 285 -2.41 -7.44 11.58
CA ALA A 285 -2.02 -6.08 11.97
C ALA A 285 -3.21 -5.12 12.05
N ILE A 286 -4.13 -5.20 11.08
CA ILE A 286 -5.37 -4.40 11.08
C ILE A 286 -6.24 -4.78 12.28
N TRP A 287 -6.44 -6.08 12.52
CA TRP A 287 -7.22 -6.57 13.64
C TRP A 287 -6.67 -6.10 14.99
N ASP A 288 -5.37 -6.23 15.18
CA ASP A 288 -4.65 -5.78 16.38
C ASP A 288 -4.90 -4.28 16.61
N PHE A 289 -4.72 -3.45 15.59
CA PHE A 289 -5.01 -2.02 15.68
C PHE A 289 -6.47 -1.74 16.06
N LEU A 290 -7.43 -2.34 15.36
CA LEU A 290 -8.86 -2.11 15.57
C LEU A 290 -9.36 -2.55 16.96
N THR A 291 -8.66 -3.49 17.62
CA THR A 291 -9.09 -4.06 18.90
C THR A 291 -8.29 -3.59 20.11
N THR A 292 -7.12 -2.99 19.90
CA THR A 292 -6.22 -2.57 20.99
C THR A 292 -5.90 -1.08 21.00
N LYS A 293 -5.92 -0.42 19.84
CA LYS A 293 -5.48 0.98 19.67
C LYS A 293 -6.61 1.94 19.31
N LEU A 294 -7.75 1.43 18.84
CA LEU A 294 -8.90 2.22 18.42
C LEU A 294 -9.93 2.41 19.54
#